data_AF-A0AAN6HD16-F1
#
_entry.id   AF-A0AAN6HD16-F1
#
_cell.length_a   1.000
_cell.length_b   1.000
_cell.length_c   1.000
_cell.angle_alpha   90.00
_cell.angle_beta   90.00
_cell.angle_gamma   90.00
#
_symmetry.space_group_name_H-M   'P 1'
#
loop_
_entity.id
_entity.type
_entity.pdbx_description
1 polymer ?
#
loop_
_entity_poly.entity_id
_entity_poly.type
_entity_poly.pdbx_seq_one_letter_code
_entity_poly.pdbx_strand_id
1 'polypeptide(L)'
;MALSKNMLKPTGFESVEPPLTPSEYDKALEKYSPEDSIISRLETAVNSFNSNRKMHQDTRAVFEKLVSFGGFRMKGQFQGGLNKKQMKREGMTKEEIEVASAHYCLLEEVTNSYWKEVDNKQKPSWVVDFEALAKAFLSSQFMHHFHWYDPKQLATAMMVLRSFYNYLIVHPVCPEYKEQILAASAICDVAEQELPKLAVVGQSLPGAFNSACSTLFGGAYADVHLSKAARDSWAQGADNVGLDRHEATIIFKAGVAAHSTSEQYARIAALRSDLSDAKCISTESLGLEITAVELPDADVKETYESLRKREGFHEYVHTMGKLTCKRWKIPFEHPVDLPAHLMKAKADMNQRFEFLVEAETLAYCVPGMKMVAVVKELDVGIKWIDCVESMHPTFHTWLLNEQIRDWKEPGPATDWMQRAMAKKTGLAEAEAEIEVD
;
A
#
# COMPACT_ATOMS: atom_id res chain seq x y z
N MET A 1 8.01 15.41 -32.05
CA MET A 1 8.62 16.62 -31.44
C MET A 1 10.12 16.37 -31.27
N ALA A 2 10.98 17.31 -31.66
CA ALA A 2 12.42 17.18 -31.46
C ALA A 2 12.78 17.41 -29.98
N LEU A 3 13.55 16.49 -29.37
CA LEU A 3 14.07 16.63 -28.01
C LEU A 3 14.97 17.88 -27.92
N SER A 4 14.73 18.76 -26.96
CA SER A 4 15.55 19.97 -26.79
C SER A 4 16.97 19.60 -26.32
N LYS A 5 17.99 20.41 -26.66
CA LYS A 5 19.38 20.20 -26.18
C LYS A 5 19.50 20.12 -24.65
N ASN A 6 18.55 20.69 -23.92
CA ASN A 6 18.49 20.57 -22.46
C ASN A 6 17.92 19.23 -21.97
N MET A 7 17.13 18.52 -22.78
CA MET A 7 16.61 17.18 -22.49
C MET A 7 17.67 16.07 -22.68
N LEU A 8 18.78 16.37 -23.35
CA LEU A 8 19.88 15.44 -23.62
C LEU A 8 21.03 15.52 -22.61
N LYS A 9 20.94 16.43 -21.63
CA LYS A 9 21.95 16.55 -20.56
C LYS A 9 21.72 15.46 -19.51
N PRO A 10 22.79 14.89 -18.94
CA PRO A 10 22.67 13.95 -17.82
C PRO A 10 21.83 14.55 -16.69
N THR A 11 20.88 13.77 -16.22
CA THR A 11 19.98 14.10 -15.12
C THR A 11 20.60 13.76 -13.77
N GLY A 12 21.66 12.96 -13.78
CA GLY A 12 22.36 12.42 -12.63
C GLY A 12 21.82 11.04 -12.23
N PHE A 13 20.67 10.61 -12.75
CA PHE A 13 20.06 9.32 -12.46
C PHE A 13 20.56 8.18 -13.37
N GLU A 14 21.40 8.47 -14.36
CA GLU A 14 21.80 7.50 -15.39
C GLU A 14 22.88 6.49 -14.96
N SER A 15 23.60 6.70 -13.86
CA SER A 15 24.71 5.83 -13.44
C SER A 15 24.78 5.65 -11.93
N VAL A 16 25.25 4.48 -11.49
CA VAL A 16 25.64 4.27 -10.09
C VAL A 16 26.66 5.32 -9.71
N GLU A 17 26.42 6.00 -8.58
CA GLU A 17 27.28 7.06 -8.11
C GLU A 17 28.66 6.45 -7.75
N PRO A 18 29.77 6.94 -8.34
CA PRO A 18 31.07 6.34 -8.12
C PRO A 18 31.51 6.54 -6.66
N PRO A 19 32.36 5.65 -6.12
CA PRO A 19 32.98 5.87 -4.83
C PRO A 19 33.72 7.21 -4.80
N LEU A 20 33.64 7.94 -3.68
CA LEU A 20 34.37 9.19 -3.50
C LEU A 20 35.88 8.93 -3.50
N THR A 21 36.64 9.82 -4.13
CA THR A 21 38.08 9.89 -3.93
C THR A 21 38.39 10.32 -2.49
N PRO A 22 39.59 10.03 -1.94
CA PRO A 22 39.92 10.42 -0.57
C PRO A 22 39.70 11.91 -0.27
N SER A 23 40.09 12.81 -1.19
CA SER A 23 39.87 14.25 -1.02
C SER A 23 38.39 14.66 -1.07
N GLU A 24 37.56 13.96 -1.84
CA GLU A 24 36.11 14.18 -1.85
C GLU A 24 35.45 13.64 -0.58
N TYR A 25 35.94 12.52 -0.07
CA TYR A 25 35.50 11.95 1.20
C TYR A 25 35.80 12.89 2.37
N ASP A 26 37.01 13.47 2.44
CA ASP A 26 37.38 14.43 3.49
C ASP A 26 36.44 15.66 3.49
N LYS A 27 36.15 16.21 2.31
CA LYS A 27 35.17 17.31 2.16
C LYS A 27 33.75 16.89 2.53
N ALA A 28 33.38 15.66 2.21
CA ALA A 28 32.08 15.12 2.59
C ALA A 28 31.99 14.92 4.11
N LEU A 29 33.08 14.57 4.78
CA LEU A 29 33.14 14.43 6.24
C LEU A 29 33.03 15.80 6.93
N GLU A 30 33.64 16.85 6.38
CA GLU A 30 33.42 18.23 6.85
C GLU A 30 31.95 18.65 6.76
N LYS A 31 31.25 18.19 5.70
CA LYS A 31 29.84 18.50 5.46
C LYS A 31 28.86 17.63 6.27
N TYR A 32 29.25 16.40 6.57
CA TYR A 32 28.46 15.41 7.30
C TYR A 32 29.21 14.96 8.55
N SER A 33 29.59 15.93 9.39
CA SER A 33 30.37 15.65 10.59
C SER A 33 29.62 14.67 11.50
N PRO A 34 30.24 13.58 11.98
CA PRO A 34 29.61 12.67 12.93
C PRO A 34 29.19 13.35 14.25
N GLU A 35 29.79 14.50 14.58
CA GLU A 35 29.43 15.33 15.73
C GLU A 35 28.09 16.09 15.51
N ASP A 36 27.67 16.25 14.25
CA ASP A 36 26.37 16.83 13.93
C ASP A 36 25.25 15.82 14.16
N SER A 37 24.11 16.32 14.64
CA SER A 37 22.92 15.52 14.80
C SER A 37 22.54 14.81 13.50
N ILE A 38 22.02 13.57 13.62
CA ILE A 38 21.57 12.80 12.46
C ILE A 38 20.52 13.57 11.64
N ILE A 39 19.63 14.30 12.33
CA ILE A 39 18.58 15.09 11.67
C ILE A 39 19.18 16.24 10.83
N SER A 40 20.25 16.89 11.30
CA SER A 40 20.98 17.92 10.54
C SER A 40 21.70 17.33 9.34
N ARG A 41 22.40 16.19 9.51
CA ARG A 41 23.08 15.49 8.41
C ARG A 41 22.09 15.06 7.31
N LEU A 42 20.92 14.57 7.69
CA LEU A 42 19.86 14.17 6.76
C LEU A 42 19.24 15.36 6.02
N GLU A 43 18.94 16.48 6.70
CA GLU A 43 18.44 17.69 6.04
C GLU A 43 19.45 18.22 5.00
N THR A 44 20.73 18.23 5.35
CA THR A 44 21.81 18.60 4.43
C THR A 44 21.88 17.62 3.25
N ALA A 45 21.75 16.31 3.48
CA ALA A 45 21.79 15.29 2.43
C ALA A 45 20.61 15.40 1.46
N VAL A 46 19.38 15.57 1.95
CA VAL A 46 18.17 15.75 1.12
C VAL A 46 18.31 16.96 0.20
N ASN A 47 18.77 18.10 0.74
CA ASN A 47 18.95 19.32 -0.05
C ASN A 47 20.13 19.22 -1.04
N SER A 48 21.19 18.51 -0.67
CA SER A 48 22.33 18.25 -1.55
C SER A 48 21.94 17.34 -2.72
N PHE A 49 21.20 16.27 -2.43
CA PHE A 49 20.66 15.37 -3.44
C PHE A 49 19.74 16.11 -4.42
N ASN A 50 18.83 16.95 -3.91
CA ASN A 50 17.94 17.75 -4.75
C ASN A 50 18.68 18.77 -5.62
N SER A 51 19.72 19.42 -5.10
CA SER A 51 20.43 20.48 -5.83
C SER A 51 21.45 19.96 -6.83
N ASN A 52 22.01 18.76 -6.61
CA ASN A 52 22.99 18.15 -7.50
C ASN A 52 22.36 17.36 -8.65
N ARG A 53 21.03 17.18 -8.66
CA ARG A 53 20.32 16.38 -9.67
C ARG A 53 19.32 17.22 -10.44
N LYS A 54 19.18 16.92 -11.72
CA LYS A 54 18.17 17.56 -12.55
C LYS A 54 16.90 16.71 -12.51
N MET A 55 16.04 16.99 -11.53
CA MET A 55 14.75 16.33 -11.41
C MET A 55 13.74 16.87 -12.42
N HIS A 56 13.25 15.98 -13.29
CA HIS A 56 12.07 16.21 -14.11
C HIS A 56 10.79 15.97 -13.28
N GLN A 57 9.63 16.33 -13.83
CA GLN A 57 8.34 16.30 -13.12
C GLN A 57 8.09 14.98 -12.38
N ASP A 58 8.23 13.85 -13.04
CA ASP A 58 7.93 12.54 -12.43
C ASP A 58 8.94 12.16 -11.34
N THR A 59 10.24 12.33 -11.62
CA THR A 59 11.29 12.08 -10.62
C THR A 59 11.17 12.98 -9.40
N ARG A 60 10.78 14.25 -9.62
CA ARG A 60 10.55 15.22 -8.55
C ARG A 60 9.35 14.83 -7.71
N ALA A 61 8.23 14.47 -8.34
CA ALA A 61 7.02 14.07 -7.64
C ALA A 61 7.26 12.87 -6.73
N VAL A 62 7.99 11.84 -7.20
CA VAL A 62 8.36 10.69 -6.36
C VAL A 62 9.26 11.12 -5.21
N PHE A 63 10.33 11.86 -5.49
CA PHE A 63 11.28 12.28 -4.45
C PHE A 63 10.62 13.14 -3.38
N GLU A 64 9.84 14.15 -3.80
CA GLU A 64 9.07 15.02 -2.91
C GLU A 64 8.12 14.22 -2.03
N LYS A 65 7.41 13.24 -2.61
CA LYS A 65 6.48 12.42 -1.85
C LYS A 65 7.21 11.54 -0.84
N LEU A 66 8.35 10.94 -1.22
CA LEU A 66 9.21 10.13 -0.36
C LEU A 66 9.73 10.94 0.83
N VAL A 67 10.42 12.06 0.59
CA VAL A 67 10.99 12.86 1.68
C VAL A 67 9.89 13.45 2.56
N SER A 68 8.78 13.88 1.97
CA SER A 68 7.66 14.38 2.76
C SER A 68 7.02 13.28 3.62
N PHE A 69 7.12 12.01 3.21
CA PHE A 69 6.61 10.89 3.99
C PHE A 69 7.58 10.51 5.10
N GLY A 70 8.87 10.71 4.87
CA GLY A 70 9.94 10.60 5.87
C GLY A 70 10.03 11.78 6.85
N GLY A 71 9.06 12.71 6.87
CA GLY A 71 9.02 13.79 7.86
C GLY A 71 9.70 15.10 7.42
N PHE A 72 9.89 15.31 6.12
CA PHE A 72 10.29 16.61 5.57
C PHE A 72 9.08 17.41 5.08
N ARG A 73 9.27 18.71 4.91
CA ARG A 73 8.36 19.60 4.20
C ARG A 73 9.14 20.50 3.26
N MET A 74 8.48 20.96 2.20
CA MET A 74 9.05 22.00 1.34
C MET A 74 9.08 23.34 2.10
N LYS A 75 10.23 24.02 2.10
CA LYS A 75 10.31 25.41 2.58
C LYS A 75 9.45 26.26 1.64
N GLY A 76 8.50 27.02 2.19
CA GLY A 76 7.70 27.94 1.40
C GLY A 76 8.61 28.88 0.62
N GLN A 77 8.43 28.95 -0.70
CA GLN A 77 9.20 29.89 -1.53
C GLN A 77 8.80 31.30 -1.11
N PHE A 78 9.65 31.95 -0.32
CA PHE A 78 9.50 33.35 0.03
C PHE A 78 9.43 34.14 -1.28
N GLN A 79 8.28 34.74 -1.60
CA GLN A 79 8.06 35.49 -2.84
C GLN A 79 8.93 36.77 -2.97
N GLY A 80 9.80 37.06 -1.99
CA GLY A 80 10.78 38.14 -2.00
C GLY A 80 12.22 37.73 -1.71
N GLY A 81 12.55 36.43 -1.72
CA GLY A 81 13.89 35.94 -1.39
C GLY A 81 14.95 36.30 -2.44
N LEU A 82 16.15 36.66 -1.98
CA LEU A 82 17.33 36.90 -2.81
C LEU A 82 17.63 35.65 -3.66
N ASN A 83 17.89 35.81 -4.97
CA ASN A 83 18.40 34.67 -5.73
C ASN A 83 19.87 34.37 -5.35
N LYS A 84 20.38 33.15 -5.66
CA LYS A 84 21.77 32.77 -5.33
C LYS A 84 22.84 33.76 -5.79
N LYS A 85 22.62 34.46 -6.92
CA LYS A 85 23.55 35.49 -7.40
C LYS A 85 23.50 36.76 -6.55
N GLN A 86 22.33 37.09 -6.01
CA GLN A 86 22.14 38.23 -5.12
C GLN A 86 22.71 37.94 -3.74
N MET A 87 22.48 36.76 -3.17
CA MET A 87 23.10 36.37 -1.89
C MET A 87 24.65 36.44 -1.95
N LYS A 88 25.26 35.97 -3.05
CA LYS A 88 26.71 36.12 -3.28
C LYS A 88 27.16 37.58 -3.36
N ARG A 89 26.35 38.45 -3.97
CA ARG A 89 26.64 39.89 -4.08
C ARG A 89 26.53 40.60 -2.73
N GLU A 90 25.67 40.10 -1.86
CA GLU A 90 25.49 40.60 -0.50
C GLU A 90 26.53 40.03 0.48
N GLY A 91 27.51 39.26 0.00
CA GLY A 91 28.64 38.78 0.79
C GLY A 91 28.32 37.57 1.66
N MET A 92 27.17 36.90 1.46
CA MET A 92 26.87 35.65 2.16
C MET A 92 27.90 34.58 1.82
N THR A 93 28.32 33.85 2.85
CA THR A 93 29.18 32.68 2.74
C THR A 93 28.49 31.56 1.95
N LYS A 94 29.26 30.56 1.52
CA LYS A 94 28.72 29.45 0.73
C LYS A 94 27.71 28.65 1.56
N GLU A 95 27.99 28.50 2.84
CA GLU A 95 27.18 27.80 3.84
C GLU A 95 25.85 28.52 4.07
N GLU A 96 25.88 29.84 4.27
CA GLU A 96 24.68 30.67 4.43
C GLU A 96 23.78 30.61 3.19
N ILE A 97 24.39 30.63 1.98
CA ILE A 97 23.66 30.49 0.72
C ILE A 97 23.00 29.12 0.60
N GLU A 98 23.69 28.05 1.02
CA GLU A 98 23.15 26.68 0.99
C GLU A 98 21.95 26.53 1.92
N VAL A 99 22.04 27.04 3.16
CA VAL A 99 20.94 27.03 4.14
C VAL A 99 19.74 27.84 3.64
N ALA A 100 19.98 29.06 3.14
CA ALA A 100 18.93 29.93 2.63
C ALA A 100 18.28 29.41 1.33
N SER A 101 19.03 28.63 0.54
CA SER A 101 18.54 28.02 -0.70
C SER A 101 17.97 26.59 -0.50
N ALA A 102 17.94 26.10 0.74
CA ALA A 102 17.39 24.78 1.04
C ALA A 102 15.92 24.70 0.60
N HIS A 103 15.58 23.64 -0.13
CA HIS A 103 14.22 23.42 -0.63
C HIS A 103 13.38 22.65 0.39
N TYR A 104 14.01 21.82 1.21
CA TYR A 104 13.35 21.01 2.22
C TYR A 104 13.86 21.37 3.61
N CYS A 105 12.98 21.31 4.61
CA CYS A 105 13.36 21.21 6.01
C CYS A 105 12.58 20.09 6.69
N LEU A 106 13.05 19.67 7.85
CA LEU A 106 12.31 18.78 8.71
C LEU A 106 11.01 19.42 9.22
N LEU A 107 10.03 18.55 9.48
CA LEU A 107 8.85 18.90 10.25
C LEU A 107 9.26 19.28 11.68
N GLU A 108 8.48 20.18 12.28
CA GLU A 108 8.73 20.65 13.63
C GLU A 108 8.55 19.51 14.64
N GLU A 109 7.58 18.64 14.41
CA GLU A 109 7.28 17.45 15.22
C GLU A 109 8.45 16.45 15.25
N VAL A 110 9.15 16.29 14.12
CA VAL A 110 10.34 15.44 14.02
C VAL A 110 11.48 16.05 14.83
N THR A 111 11.73 17.34 14.64
CA THR A 111 12.78 18.08 15.33
C THR A 111 12.54 18.08 16.84
N ASN A 112 11.30 18.36 17.28
CA ASN A 112 10.89 18.35 18.68
C ASN A 112 10.98 16.95 19.29
N SER A 113 10.62 15.90 18.56
CA SER A 113 10.78 14.52 19.01
C SER A 113 12.24 14.17 19.26
N TYR A 114 13.13 14.55 18.35
CA TYR A 114 14.56 14.27 18.47
C TYR A 114 15.18 14.98 19.68
N TRP A 115 14.97 16.28 19.83
CA TRP A 115 15.55 17.02 20.95
C TRP A 115 14.96 16.64 22.32
N LYS A 116 13.69 16.19 22.38
CA LYS A 116 13.14 15.59 23.60
C LYS A 116 13.86 14.31 24.01
N GLU A 117 14.30 13.50 23.06
CA GLU A 117 15.09 12.31 23.35
C GLU A 117 16.49 12.69 23.84
N VAL A 118 17.18 13.58 23.13
CA VAL A 118 18.55 14.01 23.46
C VAL A 118 18.60 14.73 24.81
N ASP A 119 17.73 15.71 25.03
CA ASP A 119 17.79 16.59 26.20
C ASP A 119 17.07 15.99 27.41
N ASN A 120 15.91 15.36 27.20
CA ASN A 120 15.03 14.90 28.28
C ASN A 120 15.03 13.38 28.47
N LYS A 121 15.80 12.61 27.68
CA LYS A 121 15.84 11.14 27.71
C LYS A 121 14.45 10.50 27.57
N GLN A 122 13.55 11.17 26.88
CA GLN A 122 12.21 10.66 26.60
C GLN A 122 12.24 9.73 25.40
N LYS A 123 11.36 8.73 25.37
CA LYS A 123 11.19 7.89 24.20
C LYS A 123 10.75 8.78 23.02
N PRO A 124 11.46 8.73 21.87
CA PRO A 124 11.09 9.56 20.73
C PRO A 124 9.79 9.06 20.11
N SER A 125 8.97 10.01 19.65
CA SER A 125 7.78 9.72 18.83
C SER A 125 8.12 9.44 17.37
N TRP A 126 9.30 9.88 16.93
CA TRP A 126 9.85 9.70 15.58
C TRP A 126 11.22 9.04 15.65
N VAL A 127 11.41 7.99 14.85
CA VAL A 127 12.68 7.27 14.75
C VAL A 127 13.16 7.24 13.31
N VAL A 128 14.47 7.15 13.12
CA VAL A 128 15.06 6.92 11.80
C VAL A 128 14.97 5.42 11.51
N ASP A 129 14.11 5.06 10.55
CA ASP A 129 13.97 3.69 10.06
C ASP A 129 13.83 3.71 8.54
N PHE A 130 14.93 3.48 7.83
CA PHE A 130 14.95 3.54 6.36
C PHE A 130 14.18 2.38 5.73
N GLU A 131 14.28 1.19 6.31
CA GLU A 131 13.66 -0.02 5.76
C GLU A 131 12.15 0.06 5.90
N ALA A 132 11.64 0.40 7.08
CA ALA A 132 10.20 0.55 7.31
C ALA A 132 9.63 1.69 6.47
N LEU A 133 10.35 2.82 6.32
CA LEU A 133 9.95 3.92 5.44
C LEU A 133 9.82 3.47 3.99
N ALA A 134 10.80 2.72 3.46
CA ALA A 134 10.76 2.19 2.09
C ALA A 134 9.56 1.26 1.88
N LYS A 135 9.35 0.32 2.82
CA LYS A 135 8.22 -0.62 2.80
C LYS A 135 6.88 0.11 2.79
N ALA A 136 6.68 1.04 3.72
CA ALA A 136 5.43 1.78 3.84
C ALA A 136 5.19 2.72 2.65
N PHE A 137 6.23 3.43 2.22
CA PHE A 137 6.13 4.30 1.04
C PHE A 137 5.70 3.52 -0.19
N LEU A 138 6.35 2.38 -0.49
CA LEU A 138 6.08 1.61 -1.70
C LEU A 138 4.78 0.80 -1.63
N SER A 139 4.34 0.39 -0.44
CA SER A 139 3.11 -0.39 -0.25
C SER A 139 1.86 0.43 0.09
N SER A 140 1.98 1.76 0.19
CA SER A 140 0.87 2.67 0.44
C SER A 140 0.99 3.97 -0.36
N GLN A 141 1.86 4.89 0.06
CA GLN A 141 1.93 6.24 -0.54
C GLN A 141 2.19 6.23 -2.06
N PHE A 142 3.06 5.34 -2.53
CA PHE A 142 3.31 5.17 -3.96
C PHE A 142 2.05 4.66 -4.68
N MET A 143 1.38 3.65 -4.12
CA MET A 143 0.19 3.05 -4.71
C MET A 143 -1.02 4.00 -4.74
N HIS A 144 -1.17 4.88 -3.74
CA HIS A 144 -2.28 5.83 -3.67
C HIS A 144 -2.10 7.08 -4.54
N HIS A 145 -0.86 7.49 -4.82
CA HIS A 145 -0.58 8.77 -5.47
C HIS A 145 0.01 8.66 -6.87
N PHE A 146 0.39 7.47 -7.31
CA PHE A 146 0.97 7.23 -8.62
C PHE A 146 0.30 6.05 -9.30
N HIS A 147 0.38 6.01 -10.64
CA HIS A 147 -0.03 4.86 -11.44
C HIS A 147 1.01 3.74 -11.28
N TRP A 148 1.04 3.12 -10.10
CA TRP A 148 2.04 2.12 -9.71
C TRP A 148 2.05 0.86 -10.59
N TYR A 149 0.95 0.60 -11.31
CA TYR A 149 0.81 -0.46 -12.29
C TYR A 149 1.44 -0.12 -13.66
N ASP A 150 1.79 1.15 -13.93
CA ASP A 150 2.55 1.53 -15.13
C ASP A 150 4.03 1.17 -14.94
N PRO A 151 4.61 0.27 -15.78
CA PRO A 151 6.02 -0.11 -15.69
C PRO A 151 6.98 1.09 -15.75
N LYS A 152 6.65 2.15 -16.49
CA LYS A 152 7.52 3.35 -16.57
C LYS A 152 7.50 4.15 -15.28
N GLN A 153 6.33 4.30 -14.67
CA GLN A 153 6.18 4.98 -13.39
C GLN A 153 6.88 4.20 -12.27
N LEU A 154 6.73 2.87 -12.27
CA LEU A 154 7.43 1.98 -11.34
C LEU A 154 8.95 2.10 -11.48
N ALA A 155 9.48 1.98 -12.69
CA ALA A 155 10.92 2.11 -12.96
C ALA A 155 11.46 3.50 -12.52
N THR A 156 10.70 4.56 -12.79
CA THR A 156 11.05 5.92 -12.34
C THR A 156 11.13 6.00 -10.82
N ALA A 157 10.18 5.41 -10.11
CA ALA A 157 10.18 5.41 -8.65
C ALA A 157 11.37 4.61 -8.08
N MET A 158 11.63 3.42 -8.60
CA MET A 158 12.76 2.59 -8.19
C MET A 158 14.09 3.31 -8.41
N MET A 159 14.25 3.95 -9.57
CA MET A 159 15.43 4.74 -9.91
C MET A 159 15.65 5.89 -8.92
N VAL A 160 14.60 6.62 -8.54
CA VAL A 160 14.68 7.73 -7.57
C VAL A 160 15.10 7.21 -6.19
N LEU A 161 14.43 6.19 -5.67
CA LEU A 161 14.72 5.61 -4.35
C LEU A 161 16.14 5.05 -4.29
N ARG A 162 16.54 4.20 -5.25
CA ARG A 162 17.88 3.62 -5.34
C ARG A 162 18.95 4.71 -5.44
N SER A 163 18.72 5.75 -6.24
CA SER A 163 19.67 6.86 -6.35
C SER A 163 19.84 7.60 -5.03
N PHE A 164 18.76 7.82 -4.28
CA PHE A 164 18.83 8.48 -2.98
C PHE A 164 19.54 7.60 -1.94
N TYR A 165 19.21 6.31 -1.85
CA TYR A 165 19.89 5.39 -0.93
C TYR A 165 21.37 5.23 -1.27
N ASN A 166 21.72 5.15 -2.56
CA ASN A 166 23.12 5.12 -2.99
C ASN A 166 23.86 6.41 -2.61
N TYR A 167 23.21 7.57 -2.74
CA TYR A 167 23.79 8.84 -2.30
C TYR A 167 24.13 8.81 -0.80
N LEU A 168 23.23 8.29 0.03
CA LEU A 168 23.44 8.16 1.48
C LEU A 168 24.53 7.14 1.86
N ILE A 169 24.80 6.14 1.00
CA ILE A 169 25.87 5.15 1.20
C ILE A 169 27.24 5.68 0.78
N VAL A 170 27.29 6.36 -0.37
CA VAL A 170 28.54 6.86 -0.96
C VAL A 170 29.11 8.02 -0.13
N HIS A 171 28.24 8.84 0.46
CA HIS A 171 28.63 9.93 1.34
C HIS A 171 28.52 9.50 2.81
N PRO A 172 29.39 9.98 3.73
CA PRO A 172 29.34 9.64 5.15
C PRO A 172 28.18 10.35 5.88
N VAL A 173 26.97 10.34 5.31
CA VAL A 173 25.79 11.03 5.87
C VAL A 173 25.37 10.39 7.18
N CYS A 174 25.23 9.06 7.20
CA CYS A 174 24.72 8.31 8.34
C CYS A 174 25.23 6.86 8.34
N PRO A 175 26.57 6.66 8.47
CA PRO A 175 27.18 5.33 8.44
C PRO A 175 26.60 4.38 9.49
N GLU A 176 26.09 4.90 10.60
CA GLU A 176 25.42 4.14 11.66
C GLU A 176 24.09 3.48 11.21
N TYR A 177 23.51 3.92 10.09
CA TYR A 177 22.29 3.34 9.48
C TYR A 177 22.57 2.59 8.18
N LYS A 178 23.83 2.30 7.85
CA LYS A 178 24.20 1.68 6.57
C LYS A 178 23.45 0.38 6.27
N GLU A 179 23.27 -0.48 7.28
CA GLU A 179 22.54 -1.75 7.12
C GLU A 179 21.06 -1.51 6.78
N GLN A 180 20.40 -0.56 7.45
CA GLN A 180 19.02 -0.20 7.14
C GLN A 180 18.87 0.41 5.74
N ILE A 181 19.84 1.22 5.29
CA ILE A 181 19.80 1.81 3.95
C ILE A 181 19.97 0.73 2.87
N LEU A 182 20.84 -0.26 3.11
CA LEU A 182 20.97 -1.42 2.22
C LEU A 182 19.69 -2.25 2.20
N ALA A 183 19.06 -2.47 3.36
CA ALA A 183 17.77 -3.15 3.45
C ALA A 183 16.67 -2.38 2.69
N ALA A 184 16.58 -1.05 2.87
CA ALA A 184 15.66 -0.19 2.13
C ALA A 184 15.87 -0.25 0.60
N SER A 185 17.12 -0.31 0.16
CA SER A 185 17.47 -0.52 -1.25
C SER A 185 17.00 -1.89 -1.75
N ALA A 186 17.19 -2.95 -0.97
CA ALA A 186 16.72 -4.29 -1.32
C ALA A 186 15.18 -4.38 -1.41
N ILE A 187 14.43 -3.56 -0.67
CA ILE A 187 12.97 -3.46 -0.82
C ILE A 187 12.59 -2.94 -2.21
N CYS A 188 13.42 -2.11 -2.85
CA CYS A 188 13.17 -1.69 -4.23
C CYS A 188 13.24 -2.89 -5.20
N ASP A 189 14.17 -3.83 -4.99
CA ASP A 189 14.25 -5.05 -5.81
C ASP A 189 13.02 -5.94 -5.63
N VAL A 190 12.53 -6.08 -4.40
CA VAL A 190 11.30 -6.84 -4.11
C VAL A 190 10.08 -6.17 -4.74
N ALA A 191 9.96 -4.85 -4.60
CA ALA A 191 8.83 -4.09 -5.15
C ALA A 191 8.78 -4.16 -6.69
N GLU A 192 9.93 -4.07 -7.36
CA GLU A 192 10.01 -4.18 -8.83
C GLU A 192 9.56 -5.56 -9.33
N GLN A 193 9.73 -6.61 -8.53
CA GLN A 193 9.28 -7.97 -8.86
C GLN A 193 7.81 -8.24 -8.48
N GLU A 194 7.36 -7.73 -7.33
CA GLU A 194 6.04 -8.05 -6.77
C GLU A 194 4.94 -7.13 -7.25
N LEU A 195 5.19 -5.82 -7.42
CA LEU A 195 4.13 -4.88 -7.80
C LEU A 195 3.49 -5.21 -9.16
N PRO A 196 4.24 -5.58 -10.22
CA PRO A 196 3.60 -6.02 -11.46
C PRO A 196 2.70 -7.24 -11.27
N LYS A 197 3.09 -8.20 -10.42
CA LYS A 197 2.27 -9.37 -10.09
C LYS A 197 1.02 -8.96 -9.32
N LEU A 198 1.17 -8.05 -8.34
CA LEU A 198 0.08 -7.53 -7.53
C LEU A 198 -0.97 -6.81 -8.41
N ALA A 199 -0.54 -6.08 -9.44
CA ALA A 199 -1.44 -5.43 -10.40
C ALA A 199 -2.31 -6.45 -11.16
N VAL A 200 -1.70 -7.56 -11.62
CA VAL A 200 -2.43 -8.64 -12.27
C VAL A 200 -3.41 -9.29 -11.29
N VAL A 201 -2.94 -9.68 -10.10
CA VAL A 201 -3.79 -10.32 -9.08
C VAL A 201 -4.96 -9.41 -8.67
N GLY A 202 -4.72 -8.12 -8.47
CA GLY A 202 -5.77 -7.16 -8.09
C GLY A 202 -6.82 -6.90 -9.18
N GLN A 203 -6.48 -7.12 -10.46
CA GLN A 203 -7.43 -7.05 -11.57
C GLN A 203 -8.14 -8.38 -11.82
N SER A 204 -7.52 -9.50 -11.47
CA SER A 204 -8.07 -10.83 -11.72
C SER A 204 -8.91 -11.39 -10.58
N LEU A 205 -8.64 -11.01 -9.32
CA LEU A 205 -9.48 -11.41 -8.19
C LEU A 205 -10.83 -10.66 -8.21
N PRO A 206 -11.94 -11.31 -7.80
CA PRO A 206 -11.99 -12.60 -7.13
C PRO A 206 -11.91 -13.82 -8.08
N GLY A 207 -11.93 -13.61 -9.40
CA GLY A 207 -11.84 -14.70 -10.39
C GLY A 207 -13.20 -15.28 -10.77
N ALA A 208 -13.26 -16.04 -11.87
CA ALA A 208 -14.51 -16.50 -12.47
C ALA A 208 -15.30 -17.44 -11.55
N PHE A 209 -14.64 -18.34 -10.82
CA PHE A 209 -15.31 -19.23 -9.86
C PHE A 209 -15.94 -18.48 -8.70
N ASN A 210 -15.21 -17.54 -8.11
CA ASN A 210 -15.73 -16.77 -6.98
C ASN A 210 -16.84 -15.80 -7.44
N SER A 211 -16.71 -15.19 -8.63
CA SER A 211 -17.78 -14.44 -9.28
C SER A 211 -19.01 -15.30 -9.57
N ALA A 212 -18.82 -16.56 -10.00
CA ALA A 212 -19.93 -17.50 -10.20
C ALA A 212 -20.65 -17.81 -8.89
N CYS A 213 -19.92 -18.01 -7.79
CA CYS A 213 -20.52 -18.17 -6.46
C CYS A 213 -21.32 -16.93 -6.06
N SER A 214 -20.75 -15.74 -6.27
CA SER A 214 -21.41 -14.46 -6.00
C SER A 214 -22.71 -14.29 -6.80
N THR A 215 -22.68 -14.64 -8.09
CA THR A 215 -23.85 -14.60 -8.98
C THR A 215 -24.94 -15.58 -8.57
N LEU A 216 -24.59 -16.81 -8.19
CA LEU A 216 -25.57 -17.86 -7.88
C LEU A 216 -26.20 -17.71 -6.49
N PHE A 217 -25.41 -17.30 -5.50
CA PHE A 217 -25.79 -17.39 -4.08
C PHE A 217 -25.98 -16.04 -3.39
N GLY A 218 -26.01 -14.96 -4.19
CA GLY A 218 -26.25 -13.60 -3.71
C GLY A 218 -24.98 -12.93 -3.20
N GLY A 219 -24.51 -11.95 -3.96
CA GLY A 219 -23.35 -11.15 -3.63
C GLY A 219 -23.09 -10.02 -4.60
N ALA A 220 -21.88 -9.46 -4.56
CA ALA A 220 -21.50 -8.29 -5.34
C ALA A 220 -21.78 -8.42 -6.85
N TYR A 221 -21.76 -9.64 -7.40
CA TYR A 221 -21.96 -9.92 -8.83
C TYR A 221 -23.33 -10.50 -9.19
N ALA A 222 -24.31 -10.51 -8.26
CA ALA A 222 -25.63 -11.10 -8.50
C ALA A 222 -26.53 -10.30 -9.46
N ASP A 223 -26.42 -8.97 -9.47
CA ASP A 223 -27.30 -8.09 -10.27
C ASP A 223 -26.57 -7.34 -11.41
N VAL A 224 -25.30 -7.66 -11.65
CA VAL A 224 -24.45 -6.97 -12.62
C VAL A 224 -24.34 -7.78 -13.91
N HIS A 225 -25.39 -7.84 -14.72
CA HIS A 225 -25.35 -8.57 -16.00
C HIS A 225 -25.33 -7.61 -17.19
N LEU A 226 -24.30 -7.69 -18.05
CA LEU A 226 -24.35 -7.07 -19.37
C LEU A 226 -25.09 -7.98 -20.34
N SER A 227 -25.94 -7.39 -21.20
CA SER A 227 -26.54 -8.12 -22.31
C SER A 227 -25.44 -8.60 -23.28
N LYS A 228 -25.70 -9.71 -23.99
CA LYS A 228 -24.75 -10.27 -24.99
C LYS A 228 -24.30 -9.22 -26.02
N ALA A 229 -25.20 -8.34 -26.45
CA ALA A 229 -24.90 -7.24 -27.37
C ALA A 229 -24.00 -6.15 -26.76
N ALA A 230 -24.01 -5.96 -25.44
CA ALA A 230 -23.15 -5.02 -24.73
C ALA A 230 -21.73 -5.59 -24.50
N ARG A 231 -21.60 -6.92 -24.30
CA ARG A 231 -20.29 -7.61 -24.24
C ARG A 231 -19.48 -7.40 -25.53
N ASP A 232 -20.13 -7.52 -26.69
CA ASP A 232 -19.44 -7.45 -28.00
C ASP A 232 -19.06 -6.02 -28.44
N SER A 233 -19.63 -4.98 -27.82
CA SER A 233 -19.47 -3.59 -28.27
C SER A 233 -18.66 -2.69 -27.33
N TRP A 234 -18.56 -3.00 -26.02
CA TRP A 234 -17.93 -2.11 -25.02
C TRP A 234 -17.08 -2.83 -23.96
N ALA A 235 -17.24 -4.13 -23.73
CA ALA A 235 -16.55 -4.83 -22.64
C ALA A 235 -15.12 -5.23 -23.05
N GLN A 236 -14.12 -4.47 -22.58
CA GLN A 236 -12.71 -4.83 -22.75
C GLN A 236 -12.23 -5.70 -21.60
N GLY A 237 -12.65 -6.96 -21.51
CA GLY A 237 -12.00 -8.05 -20.72
C GLY A 237 -11.66 -7.85 -19.22
N ALA A 238 -11.91 -6.67 -18.67
CA ALA A 238 -11.48 -6.19 -17.35
C ALA A 238 -12.62 -5.47 -16.60
N ASP A 239 -13.80 -5.36 -17.23
CA ASP A 239 -14.98 -4.85 -16.57
C ASP A 239 -15.57 -5.96 -15.70
N ASN A 240 -15.85 -5.65 -14.43
CA ASN A 240 -16.53 -6.50 -13.45
C ASN A 240 -17.97 -6.83 -13.88
N VAL A 241 -18.11 -7.57 -14.96
CA VAL A 241 -19.39 -8.01 -15.51
C VAL A 241 -19.72 -9.35 -14.88
N GLY A 242 -20.82 -9.42 -14.15
CA GLY A 242 -21.36 -10.65 -13.62
C GLY A 242 -21.68 -11.66 -14.73
N LEU A 243 -21.44 -12.93 -14.42
CA LEU A 243 -21.60 -14.06 -15.33
C LEU A 243 -23.08 -14.33 -15.62
N ASP A 244 -23.42 -14.87 -16.79
CA ASP A 244 -24.76 -15.40 -16.98
C ASP A 244 -25.02 -16.56 -16.00
N ARG A 245 -26.26 -16.71 -15.51
CA ARG A 245 -26.57 -17.73 -14.50
C ARG A 245 -26.25 -19.15 -14.97
N HIS A 246 -26.39 -19.44 -16.27
CA HIS A 246 -26.00 -20.72 -16.84
C HIS A 246 -24.47 -20.92 -16.80
N GLU A 247 -23.71 -19.92 -17.22
CA GLU A 247 -22.23 -19.91 -17.16
C GLU A 247 -21.75 -20.10 -15.72
N ALA A 248 -22.30 -19.33 -14.78
CA ALA A 248 -21.99 -19.43 -13.36
C ALA A 248 -22.28 -20.84 -12.81
N THR A 249 -23.41 -21.44 -13.19
CA THR A 249 -23.77 -22.81 -12.78
C THR A 249 -22.74 -23.84 -13.27
N ILE A 250 -22.28 -23.71 -14.52
CA ILE A 250 -21.27 -24.61 -15.10
C ILE A 250 -19.94 -24.46 -14.35
N ILE A 251 -19.46 -23.22 -14.19
CA ILE A 251 -18.19 -22.93 -13.51
C ILE A 251 -18.21 -23.46 -12.07
N PHE A 252 -19.29 -23.20 -11.32
CA PHE A 252 -19.46 -23.70 -9.96
C PHE A 252 -19.42 -25.22 -9.90
N LYS A 253 -20.22 -25.91 -10.73
CA LYS A 253 -20.25 -27.38 -10.77
C LYS A 253 -18.90 -27.97 -11.17
N ALA A 254 -18.16 -27.32 -12.07
CA ALA A 254 -16.82 -27.76 -12.46
C ALA A 254 -15.82 -27.66 -11.28
N GLY A 255 -15.81 -26.53 -10.56
CA GLY A 255 -14.97 -26.36 -9.38
C GLY A 255 -15.30 -27.36 -8.27
N VAL A 256 -16.59 -27.59 -8.02
CA VAL A 256 -17.06 -28.61 -7.06
C VAL A 256 -16.61 -30.00 -7.49
N ALA A 257 -16.81 -30.39 -8.74
CA ALA A 257 -16.42 -31.70 -9.23
C ALA A 257 -14.91 -31.97 -9.13
N ALA A 258 -14.08 -30.95 -9.33
CA ALA A 258 -12.63 -31.08 -9.32
C ALA A 258 -12.00 -30.98 -7.91
N HIS A 259 -12.57 -30.17 -7.00
CA HIS A 259 -11.89 -29.81 -5.75
C HIS A 259 -12.66 -30.08 -4.46
N SER A 260 -13.95 -30.39 -4.52
CA SER A 260 -14.75 -30.62 -3.31
C SER A 260 -14.46 -31.98 -2.68
N THR A 261 -14.66 -32.07 -1.37
CA THR A 261 -14.65 -33.37 -0.67
C THR A 261 -15.85 -34.21 -1.11
N SER A 262 -15.77 -35.54 -0.94
CA SER A 262 -16.90 -36.43 -1.30
C SER A 262 -18.20 -36.07 -0.57
N GLU A 263 -18.10 -35.56 0.66
CA GLU A 263 -19.26 -35.09 1.43
C GLU A 263 -19.86 -33.81 0.85
N GLN A 264 -19.03 -32.81 0.55
CA GLN A 264 -19.48 -31.57 -0.10
C GLN A 264 -20.11 -31.86 -1.46
N TYR A 265 -19.48 -32.71 -2.27
CA TYR A 265 -20.01 -33.14 -3.56
C TYR A 265 -21.39 -33.78 -3.42
N ALA A 266 -21.56 -34.71 -2.49
CA ALA A 266 -22.84 -35.39 -2.25
C ALA A 266 -23.94 -34.41 -1.80
N ARG A 267 -23.62 -33.47 -0.91
CA ARG A 267 -24.56 -32.42 -0.47
C ARG A 267 -25.00 -31.54 -1.65
N ILE A 268 -24.08 -31.15 -2.52
CA ILE A 268 -24.37 -30.29 -3.67
C ILE A 268 -25.13 -31.05 -4.75
N ALA A 269 -24.80 -32.32 -4.99
CA ALA A 269 -25.51 -33.18 -5.95
C ALA A 269 -26.95 -33.45 -5.52
N ALA A 270 -27.27 -33.35 -4.23
CA ALA A 270 -28.63 -33.48 -3.70
C ALA A 270 -29.47 -32.20 -3.84
N LEU A 271 -28.87 -31.05 -4.15
CA LEU A 271 -29.58 -29.80 -4.39
C LEU A 271 -30.32 -29.85 -5.74
N ARG A 272 -31.32 -28.98 -5.90
CA ARG A 272 -31.93 -28.76 -7.21
C ARG A 272 -30.90 -28.34 -8.26
N SER A 273 -31.18 -28.66 -9.53
CA SER A 273 -30.24 -28.43 -10.64
C SER A 273 -29.84 -26.97 -10.83
N ASP A 274 -30.71 -26.04 -10.39
CA ASP A 274 -30.54 -24.59 -10.40
C ASP A 274 -29.88 -24.03 -9.12
N LEU A 275 -29.51 -24.91 -8.19
CA LEU A 275 -28.82 -24.64 -6.92
C LEU A 275 -29.59 -23.68 -5.99
N SER A 276 -30.90 -23.51 -6.20
CA SER A 276 -31.74 -22.56 -5.48
C SER A 276 -31.93 -22.87 -3.99
N ASP A 277 -31.67 -24.10 -3.57
CA ASP A 277 -31.80 -24.53 -2.17
C ASP A 277 -30.60 -24.15 -1.30
N ALA A 278 -29.43 -23.89 -1.91
CA ALA A 278 -28.23 -23.50 -1.18
C ALA A 278 -28.34 -22.08 -0.64
N LYS A 279 -27.95 -21.88 0.62
CA LYS A 279 -28.02 -20.58 1.28
C LYS A 279 -26.66 -20.11 1.75
N CYS A 280 -26.41 -18.81 1.54
CA CYS A 280 -25.31 -18.11 2.18
C CYS A 280 -25.61 -17.98 3.69
N ILE A 281 -24.75 -18.55 4.52
CA ILE A 281 -24.90 -18.58 5.99
C ILE A 281 -23.96 -17.60 6.71
N SER A 282 -22.92 -17.12 6.05
CA SER A 282 -21.97 -16.16 6.62
C SER A 282 -21.52 -15.14 5.58
N THR A 283 -21.28 -13.91 6.03
CA THR A 283 -20.64 -12.83 5.25
C THR A 283 -19.76 -12.05 6.21
N GLU A 284 -18.47 -11.98 5.92
CA GLU A 284 -17.47 -11.30 6.76
C GLU A 284 -16.52 -10.50 5.89
N SER A 285 -16.26 -9.23 6.24
CA SER A 285 -15.11 -8.49 5.71
C SER A 285 -13.88 -8.87 6.55
N LEU A 286 -12.81 -9.30 5.88
CA LEU A 286 -11.63 -9.89 6.50
C LEU A 286 -10.34 -9.33 5.89
N GLY A 287 -9.35 -9.07 6.75
CA GLY A 287 -7.96 -9.03 6.32
C GLY A 287 -7.43 -10.46 6.17
N LEU A 288 -6.82 -10.76 5.03
CA LEU A 288 -6.27 -12.07 4.70
C LEU A 288 -4.82 -11.93 4.24
N GLU A 289 -3.95 -12.84 4.69
CA GLU A 289 -2.58 -13.00 4.19
C GLU A 289 -2.47 -14.36 3.49
N ILE A 290 -1.95 -14.34 2.25
CA ILE A 290 -1.71 -15.55 1.46
C ILE A 290 -0.58 -16.34 2.12
N THR A 291 -0.82 -17.62 2.39
CA THR A 291 0.14 -18.52 3.05
C THR A 291 0.63 -19.62 2.12
N ALA A 292 -0.21 -20.08 1.18
CA ALA A 292 0.17 -21.04 0.17
C ALA A 292 -0.64 -20.85 -1.11
N VAL A 293 -0.01 -21.22 -2.23
CA VAL A 293 -0.58 -21.20 -3.57
C VAL A 293 -0.39 -22.58 -4.16
N GLU A 294 -1.48 -23.28 -4.45
CA GLU A 294 -1.47 -24.63 -5.01
C GLU A 294 -2.02 -24.56 -6.44
N LEU A 295 -1.11 -24.63 -7.42
CA LEU A 295 -1.49 -24.73 -8.83
C LEU A 295 -2.11 -26.11 -9.13
N PRO A 296 -3.02 -26.23 -10.11
CA PRO A 296 -3.60 -27.52 -10.48
C PRO A 296 -2.54 -28.52 -10.95
N ASP A 297 -2.62 -29.73 -10.41
CA ASP A 297 -1.83 -30.88 -10.84
C ASP A 297 -2.37 -31.51 -12.14
N ALA A 298 -1.77 -32.61 -12.56
CA ALA A 298 -2.13 -33.30 -13.80
C ALA A 298 -3.56 -33.86 -13.75
N ASP A 299 -3.97 -34.44 -12.62
CA ASP A 299 -5.27 -35.09 -12.45
C ASP A 299 -6.41 -34.06 -12.45
N VAL A 300 -6.20 -32.92 -11.78
CA VAL A 300 -7.12 -31.77 -11.83
C VAL A 300 -7.23 -31.25 -13.26
N LYS A 301 -6.11 -31.07 -13.96
CA LYS A 301 -6.13 -30.60 -15.36
C LYS A 301 -6.92 -31.55 -16.27
N GLU A 302 -6.70 -32.86 -16.15
CA GLU A 302 -7.43 -33.87 -16.92
C GLU A 302 -8.94 -33.86 -16.61
N THR A 303 -9.29 -33.64 -15.34
CA THR A 303 -10.69 -33.51 -14.90
C THR A 303 -11.36 -32.32 -15.60
N TYR A 304 -10.73 -31.16 -15.60
CA TYR A 304 -11.24 -29.97 -16.30
C TYR A 304 -11.31 -30.17 -17.82
N GLU A 305 -10.35 -30.87 -18.43
CA GLU A 305 -10.38 -31.20 -19.86
C GLU A 305 -11.55 -32.12 -20.22
N SER A 306 -11.79 -33.14 -19.41
CA SER A 306 -12.92 -34.05 -19.53
C SER A 306 -14.25 -33.32 -19.40
N LEU A 307 -14.37 -32.40 -18.42
CA LEU A 307 -15.56 -31.58 -18.23
C LEU A 307 -15.81 -30.65 -19.43
N ARG A 308 -14.78 -29.96 -19.93
CA ARG A 308 -14.90 -29.09 -21.11
C ARG A 308 -15.38 -29.86 -22.35
N LYS A 309 -14.84 -31.07 -22.59
CA LYS A 309 -15.26 -31.93 -23.70
C LYS A 309 -16.71 -32.41 -23.56
N ARG A 310 -17.15 -32.73 -22.33
CA ARG A 310 -18.50 -33.23 -22.06
C ARG A 310 -19.57 -32.15 -22.21
N GLU A 311 -19.32 -30.98 -21.63
CA GLU A 311 -20.31 -29.89 -21.59
C GLU A 311 -20.26 -29.02 -22.86
N GLY A 312 -19.17 -29.07 -23.65
CA GLY A 312 -19.03 -28.33 -24.89
C GLY A 312 -18.68 -26.85 -24.72
N PHE A 313 -18.33 -26.41 -23.50
CA PHE A 313 -17.99 -25.03 -23.17
C PHE A 313 -16.50 -24.90 -22.85
N HIS A 314 -15.74 -24.42 -23.83
CA HIS A 314 -14.29 -24.23 -23.67
C HIS A 314 -13.90 -22.82 -23.21
N GLU A 315 -14.77 -21.83 -23.41
CA GLU A 315 -14.39 -20.42 -23.33
C GLU A 315 -14.38 -19.85 -21.90
N TYR A 316 -15.17 -20.42 -20.97
CA TYR A 316 -15.37 -19.83 -19.63
C TYR A 316 -15.00 -20.76 -18.46
N VAL A 317 -14.59 -22.00 -18.75
CA VAL A 317 -14.22 -22.99 -17.72
C VAL A 317 -12.70 -23.11 -17.64
N HIS A 318 -12.11 -22.26 -16.82
CA HIS A 318 -10.67 -22.22 -16.55
C HIS A 318 -10.31 -23.27 -15.49
N THR A 319 -9.12 -23.86 -15.62
CA THR A 319 -8.61 -24.79 -14.62
C THR A 319 -8.26 -24.01 -13.35
N MET A 320 -8.75 -24.46 -12.20
CA MET A 320 -8.56 -23.78 -10.92
C MET A 320 -7.52 -24.50 -10.07
N GLY A 321 -6.94 -23.77 -9.12
CA GLY A 321 -6.15 -24.32 -8.03
C GLY A 321 -6.69 -23.85 -6.69
N LYS A 322 -5.89 -23.95 -5.64
CA LYS A 322 -6.26 -23.50 -4.29
C LYS A 322 -5.39 -22.34 -3.83
N LEU A 323 -6.04 -21.31 -3.31
CA LEU A 323 -5.43 -20.21 -2.59
C LEU A 323 -5.68 -20.40 -1.10
N THR A 324 -4.61 -20.56 -0.31
CA THR A 324 -4.72 -20.73 1.14
C THR A 324 -4.30 -19.44 1.85
N CYS A 325 -5.19 -18.92 2.69
CA CYS A 325 -4.98 -17.69 3.45
C CYS A 325 -5.14 -17.94 4.96
N LYS A 326 -4.52 -17.07 5.76
CA LYS A 326 -4.82 -16.89 7.19
C LYS A 326 -5.35 -15.48 7.44
N ARG A 327 -5.95 -15.22 8.60
CA ARG A 327 -6.34 -13.85 8.95
C ARG A 327 -5.11 -12.96 9.06
N TRP A 328 -5.25 -11.72 8.60
CA TRP A 328 -4.29 -10.65 8.78
C TRP A 328 -4.99 -9.48 9.48
N LYS A 329 -4.31 -8.89 10.47
CA LYS A 329 -4.84 -7.74 11.19
C LYS A 329 -4.67 -6.50 10.33
N ILE A 330 -5.79 -5.95 9.86
CA ILE A 330 -5.79 -4.71 9.09
C ILE A 330 -5.30 -3.57 10.01
N PRO A 331 -4.25 -2.83 9.63
CA PRO A 331 -3.79 -1.68 10.38
C PRO A 331 -4.92 -0.65 10.51
N PHE A 332 -5.15 -0.16 11.74
CA PHE A 332 -6.15 0.89 12.01
C PHE A 332 -7.59 0.53 11.64
N GLU A 333 -7.92 -0.77 11.63
CA GLU A 333 -9.30 -1.21 11.50
C GLU A 333 -10.19 -0.57 12.57
N HIS A 334 -11.38 -0.11 12.16
CA HIS A 334 -12.33 0.48 13.09
C HIS A 334 -12.70 -0.54 14.18
N PRO A 335 -12.77 -0.12 15.45
CA PRO A 335 -13.17 -1.02 16.52
C PRO A 335 -14.57 -1.53 16.24
N VAL A 336 -14.74 -2.85 16.29
CA VAL A 336 -16.02 -3.49 16.08
C VAL A 336 -16.83 -3.39 17.37
N ASP A 337 -18.04 -2.83 17.28
CA ASP A 337 -18.97 -2.72 18.42
C ASP A 337 -19.68 -4.06 18.70
N LEU A 338 -18.89 -5.09 19.00
CA LEU A 338 -19.38 -6.42 19.37
C LEU A 338 -19.04 -6.74 20.84
N PRO A 339 -19.96 -7.42 21.56
CA PRO A 339 -19.68 -7.97 22.88
C PRO A 339 -18.40 -8.83 22.92
N ALA A 340 -17.64 -8.75 24.00
CA ALA A 340 -16.31 -9.39 24.13
C ALA A 340 -16.30 -10.91 23.87
N HIS A 341 -17.40 -11.63 24.16
CA HIS A 341 -17.51 -13.06 23.91
C HIS A 341 -17.64 -13.40 22.42
N LEU A 342 -18.27 -12.52 21.62
CA LEU A 342 -18.34 -12.64 20.16
C LEU A 342 -17.04 -12.21 19.49
N MET A 343 -16.32 -11.24 20.07
CA MET A 343 -14.99 -10.86 19.59
C MET A 343 -13.96 -11.99 19.73
N LYS A 344 -13.97 -12.75 20.83
CA LYS A 344 -13.04 -13.88 21.03
C LYS A 344 -13.23 -15.00 19.99
N ALA A 345 -14.46 -15.26 19.54
CA ALA A 345 -14.74 -16.26 18.52
C ALA A 345 -14.21 -15.86 17.13
N LYS A 346 -14.11 -14.55 16.84
CA LYS A 346 -13.60 -13.99 15.57
C LYS A 346 -12.08 -13.72 15.57
N ALA A 347 -11.39 -13.96 16.68
CA ALA A 347 -10.01 -13.56 16.88
C ALA A 347 -8.96 -14.63 16.52
N ASP A 348 -9.36 -15.80 15.98
CA ASP A 348 -8.40 -16.83 15.61
C ASP A 348 -7.60 -16.41 14.37
N MET A 349 -6.42 -15.83 14.62
CA MET A 349 -5.49 -15.39 13.58
C MET A 349 -4.90 -16.55 12.77
N ASN A 350 -4.99 -17.78 13.30
CA ASN A 350 -4.50 -18.98 12.62
C ASN A 350 -5.61 -19.71 11.86
N GLN A 351 -6.83 -19.15 11.82
CA GLN A 351 -7.90 -19.69 11.01
C GLN A 351 -7.46 -19.76 9.54
N ARG A 352 -7.47 -20.97 8.99
CA ARG A 352 -7.14 -21.26 7.60
C ARG A 352 -8.37 -21.10 6.72
N PHE A 353 -8.21 -20.39 5.61
CA PHE A 353 -9.21 -20.23 4.56
C PHE A 353 -8.66 -20.80 3.27
N GLU A 354 -9.50 -21.53 2.53
CA GLU A 354 -9.17 -22.07 1.21
C GLU A 354 -10.17 -21.54 0.20
N PHE A 355 -9.66 -21.01 -0.90
CA PHE A 355 -10.46 -20.47 -2.00
C PHE A 355 -10.04 -21.12 -3.30
N LEU A 356 -10.99 -21.41 -4.18
CA LEU A 356 -10.69 -21.83 -5.54
C LEU A 356 -10.49 -20.59 -6.41
N VAL A 357 -9.38 -20.55 -7.13
CA VAL A 357 -9.00 -19.43 -7.99
C VAL A 357 -8.36 -19.98 -9.26
N GLU A 358 -8.55 -19.31 -10.39
CA GLU A 358 -8.02 -19.71 -11.68
C GLU A 358 -6.49 -19.79 -11.68
N ALA A 359 -5.94 -20.81 -12.34
CA ALA A 359 -4.50 -21.06 -12.35
C ALA A 359 -3.68 -19.88 -12.92
N GLU A 360 -4.25 -19.14 -13.87
CA GLU A 360 -3.63 -17.95 -14.45
C GLU A 360 -3.49 -16.81 -13.44
N THR A 361 -4.45 -16.63 -12.54
CA THR A 361 -4.36 -15.67 -11.43
C THR A 361 -3.41 -16.17 -10.35
N LEU A 362 -3.52 -17.46 -9.97
CA LEU A 362 -2.67 -18.08 -8.95
C LEU A 362 -1.18 -18.00 -9.31
N ALA A 363 -0.83 -18.05 -10.60
CA ALA A 363 0.56 -17.94 -11.05
C ALA A 363 1.25 -16.61 -10.65
N TYR A 364 0.46 -15.56 -10.34
CA TYR A 364 0.97 -14.26 -9.90
C TYR A 364 0.83 -14.05 -8.38
N CYS A 365 0.11 -14.90 -7.67
CA CYS A 365 0.00 -14.83 -6.22
C CYS A 365 1.33 -15.18 -5.54
N VAL A 366 1.77 -14.34 -4.60
CA VAL A 366 2.98 -14.57 -3.82
C VAL A 366 2.61 -14.74 -2.34
N PRO A 367 3.05 -15.82 -1.67
CA PRO A 367 2.86 -15.97 -0.23
C PRO A 367 3.39 -14.75 0.54
N GLY A 368 2.59 -14.23 1.47
CA GLY A 368 2.83 -13.00 2.22
C GLY A 368 2.07 -11.78 1.69
N MET A 369 1.57 -11.81 0.44
CA MET A 369 0.65 -10.80 -0.07
C MET A 369 -0.60 -10.77 0.80
N LYS A 370 -1.20 -9.60 0.92
CA LYS A 370 -2.32 -9.36 1.82
C LYS A 370 -3.47 -8.74 1.05
N MET A 371 -4.69 -9.01 1.50
CA MET A 371 -5.89 -8.47 0.89
C MET A 371 -6.91 -8.14 1.97
N VAL A 372 -7.73 -7.13 1.71
CA VAL A 372 -8.99 -6.92 2.41
C VAL A 372 -10.10 -7.38 1.48
N ALA A 373 -10.91 -8.33 1.93
CA ALA A 373 -11.90 -8.98 1.09
C ALA A 373 -13.15 -9.37 1.88
N VAL A 374 -14.29 -9.37 1.18
CA VAL A 374 -15.53 -9.92 1.71
C VAL A 374 -15.55 -11.42 1.40
N VAL A 375 -15.62 -12.24 2.43
CA VAL A 375 -15.71 -13.69 2.34
C VAL A 375 -17.11 -14.14 2.72
N LYS A 376 -17.63 -15.08 1.95
CA LYS A 376 -18.93 -15.70 2.21
C LYS A 376 -18.82 -17.20 2.31
N GLU A 377 -19.79 -17.81 3.00
CA GLU A 377 -19.86 -19.25 3.22
C GLU A 377 -21.27 -19.78 2.94
N LEU A 378 -21.34 -20.88 2.20
CA LEU A 378 -22.58 -21.64 1.97
C LEU A 378 -22.82 -22.65 3.08
N ASP A 379 -24.08 -23.00 3.30
CA ASP A 379 -24.51 -24.11 4.17
C ASP A 379 -23.90 -25.48 3.81
N VAL A 380 -23.46 -25.65 2.57
CA VAL A 380 -22.69 -26.81 2.10
C VAL A 380 -21.19 -26.75 2.43
N GLY A 381 -20.73 -25.73 3.13
CA GLY A 381 -19.34 -25.58 3.61
C GLY A 381 -18.35 -25.10 2.55
N ILE A 382 -18.81 -24.46 1.48
CA ILE A 382 -17.96 -23.81 0.47
C ILE A 382 -17.80 -22.34 0.85
N LYS A 383 -16.55 -21.88 0.88
CA LYS A 383 -16.18 -20.48 1.07
C LYS A 383 -15.70 -19.89 -0.24
N TRP A 384 -16.04 -18.63 -0.48
CA TRP A 384 -15.59 -17.89 -1.67
C TRP A 384 -15.29 -16.43 -1.32
N ILE A 385 -14.47 -15.80 -2.16
CA ILE A 385 -14.16 -14.38 -2.08
C ILE A 385 -15.26 -13.63 -2.85
N ASP A 386 -16.18 -12.95 -2.17
CA ASP A 386 -17.26 -12.24 -2.84
C ASP A 386 -16.75 -11.00 -3.58
N CYS A 387 -15.84 -10.25 -2.98
CA CYS A 387 -15.11 -9.16 -3.61
C CYS A 387 -13.81 -8.86 -2.87
N VAL A 388 -12.86 -8.23 -3.57
CA VAL A 388 -11.61 -7.73 -2.99
C VAL A 388 -11.67 -6.21 -2.94
N GLU A 389 -11.51 -5.64 -1.75
CA GLU A 389 -11.53 -4.20 -1.51
C GLU A 389 -10.16 -3.57 -1.73
N SER A 390 -9.10 -4.23 -1.27
CA SER A 390 -7.72 -3.79 -1.46
C SER A 390 -6.73 -4.96 -1.48
N MET A 391 -5.62 -4.75 -2.19
CA MET A 391 -4.50 -5.68 -2.30
C MET A 391 -3.21 -4.99 -1.86
N HIS A 392 -2.34 -5.73 -1.17
CA HIS A 392 -1.07 -5.25 -0.63
C HIS A 392 0.07 -6.25 -0.87
N PRO A 393 1.30 -5.77 -1.15
CA PRO A 393 2.45 -6.64 -1.40
C PRO A 393 2.94 -7.34 -0.12
N THR A 394 3.90 -8.26 -0.25
CA THR A 394 4.40 -9.05 0.89
C THR A 394 5.03 -8.18 1.97
N PHE A 395 5.73 -7.12 1.55
CA PHE A 395 6.43 -6.17 2.39
C PHE A 395 5.53 -5.06 2.96
N HIS A 396 4.21 -5.13 2.79
CA HIS A 396 3.29 -4.12 3.28
C HIS A 396 3.49 -3.84 4.78
N THR A 397 3.75 -2.57 5.08
CA THR A 397 4.02 -2.08 6.43
C THR A 397 3.30 -0.74 6.58
N TRP A 398 2.55 -0.59 7.66
CA TRP A 398 1.88 0.66 7.97
C TRP A 398 2.72 1.47 8.98
N LEU A 399 2.82 2.78 8.77
CA LEU A 399 3.51 3.70 9.68
C LEU A 399 2.58 4.82 10.15
N LEU A 400 2.84 5.37 11.35
CA LEU A 400 2.12 6.54 11.85
C LEU A 400 2.24 7.76 10.93
N ASN A 401 3.29 7.82 10.12
CA ASN A 401 3.53 8.82 9.08
C ASN A 401 2.36 8.95 8.09
N GLU A 402 1.55 7.90 7.93
CA GLU A 402 0.34 7.88 7.10
C GLU A 402 -0.73 8.88 7.60
N GLN A 403 -0.79 9.14 8.91
CA GLN A 403 -1.80 10.02 9.54
C GLN A 403 -1.28 11.43 9.84
N ILE A 404 0.02 11.59 10.08
CA ILE A 404 0.55 12.84 10.62
C ILE A 404 0.37 14.02 9.66
N ARG A 405 0.33 13.79 8.34
CA ARG A 405 0.15 14.90 7.38
C ARG A 405 -1.23 15.58 7.47
N ASP A 406 -2.25 14.83 7.86
CA ASP A 406 -3.62 15.35 7.99
C ASP A 406 -3.93 15.77 9.44
N TRP A 407 -3.01 15.49 10.37
CA TRP A 407 -3.15 15.86 11.76
C TRP A 407 -2.99 17.37 11.93
N LYS A 408 -4.08 18.05 12.29
CA LYS A 408 -4.05 19.42 12.79
C LYS A 408 -4.07 19.34 14.30
N GLU A 409 -3.09 19.94 14.95
CA GLU A 409 -3.11 20.08 16.40
C GLU A 409 -4.45 20.73 16.81
N PRO A 410 -5.23 20.10 17.70
CA PRO A 410 -6.48 20.67 18.16
C PRO A 410 -6.20 22.07 18.68
N GLY A 411 -6.80 23.08 18.05
CA GLY A 411 -6.71 24.45 18.53
C GLY A 411 -7.23 24.55 19.97
N PRO A 412 -6.94 25.66 20.67
CA PRO A 412 -7.50 25.91 21.99
C PRO A 412 -9.02 25.68 21.96
N ALA A 413 -9.55 25.09 23.03
CA ALA A 413 -10.97 24.77 23.12
C ALA A 413 -11.80 26.00 22.74
N THR A 414 -12.60 25.88 21.69
CA THR A 414 -13.49 26.96 21.24
C THR A 414 -14.50 27.30 22.33
N ASP A 415 -15.03 28.52 22.35
CA ASP A 415 -15.95 29.01 23.40
C ASP A 415 -17.17 28.10 23.62
N TRP A 416 -17.62 27.40 22.59
CA TRP A 416 -18.71 26.43 22.72
C TRP A 416 -18.25 25.13 23.40
N MET A 417 -17.03 24.65 23.14
CA MET A 417 -16.44 23.50 23.82
C MET A 417 -16.17 23.82 25.28
N GLN A 418 -15.72 25.03 25.59
CA GLN A 418 -15.55 25.50 26.96
C GLN A 418 -16.90 25.57 27.70
N ARG A 419 -17.93 26.13 27.08
CA ARG A 419 -19.31 26.15 27.62
C ARG A 419 -19.87 24.74 27.83
N ALA A 420 -19.63 23.82 26.89
CA ALA A 420 -20.05 22.43 27.00
C ALA A 420 -19.30 21.68 28.11
N MET A 421 -18.00 21.91 28.26
CA MET A 421 -17.20 21.37 29.36
C MET A 421 -17.68 21.94 30.70
N ALA A 422 -17.86 23.26 30.82
CA ALA A 422 -18.34 23.91 32.04
C ALA A 422 -19.72 23.38 32.49
N LYS A 423 -20.61 23.11 31.52
CA LYS A 423 -21.92 22.48 31.79
C LYS A 423 -21.79 21.02 32.22
N LYS A 424 -20.81 20.29 31.68
CA LYS A 424 -20.53 18.89 32.02
C LYS A 424 -19.79 18.72 33.34
N THR A 425 -19.00 19.71 33.75
CA THR A 425 -18.26 19.75 35.02
C THR A 425 -19.00 20.50 36.13
N GLY A 426 -20.24 20.95 35.90
CA GLY A 426 -21.06 21.63 36.91
C GLY A 426 -20.58 23.03 37.31
N LEU A 427 -19.69 23.65 36.54
CA LEU A 427 -19.13 24.97 36.82
C LEU A 427 -19.99 26.13 36.27
N ALA A 428 -20.98 25.82 35.43
CA ALA A 428 -21.82 26.83 34.77
C ALA A 428 -22.92 27.44 35.66
N GLU A 429 -23.17 26.89 36.86
CA GLU A 429 -24.24 27.38 37.75
C GLU A 429 -23.73 28.37 38.83
N ALA A 430 -22.43 28.68 38.88
CA ALA A 430 -21.86 29.55 39.91
C ALA A 430 -21.87 31.06 39.59
N GLU A 431 -22.14 31.47 38.35
CA GLU A 431 -22.11 32.90 37.94
C GLU A 431 -23.50 33.54 37.80
N ALA A 432 -24.58 32.81 38.06
CA ALA A 432 -25.96 33.34 37.93
C ALA A 432 -26.59 33.82 39.26
N GLU A 433 -25.91 33.72 40.40
CA GLU A 433 -26.46 34.09 41.72
C GLU A 433 -25.79 35.30 42.40
N ILE A 434 -24.95 36.07 41.71
CA ILE A 434 -24.38 37.31 42.27
C ILE A 434 -24.78 38.52 41.42
N GLU A 435 -26.08 38.75 41.28
CA GLU A 435 -26.61 40.08 40.95
C GLU A 435 -28.09 40.21 41.38
N VAL A 436 -28.36 40.03 42.68
CA VAL A 436 -29.55 40.61 43.35
C VAL A 436 -29.19 40.95 44.79
N ASP A 437 -28.69 42.17 45.00
CA ASP A 437 -29.21 43.14 45.99
C ASP A 437 -28.53 44.52 45.82
#